data_AF-A0A3P7DY74-F1
#
_entry.id   AF-A0A3P7DY74-F1
#
_cell.length_a   1.000
_cell.length_b   1.000
_cell.length_c   1.000
_cell.angle_alpha   90.00
_cell.angle_beta   90.00
_cell.angle_gamma   90.00
#
_symmetry.space_group_name_H-M   'P 1'
#
loop_
_entity.id
_entity.type
_entity.pdbx_description
1 polymer ?
#
loop_
_entity_poly.entity_id
_entity_poly.type
_entity_poly.pdbx_seq_one_letter_code
_entity_poly.pdbx_strand_id
1 'polypeptide(L)'
;MESGINSLDDLKAFHPILDNLGRRHGKLESSSGFRLYYWSVFLECSIHHVRLALLSSKVDRWNNTDVDNVVILWRYLISGICERIKRGYLTNIADRSMLDVQAEAASKVRLSVIPPILQPSAKNPGPQYIIKVILIRRDLL
;
A
#
# COMPACT_ATOMS: atom_id res chain seq x y z
N MET A 1 14.88 1.68 -18.29
CA MET A 1 15.58 2.98 -18.20
C MET A 1 15.39 3.76 -19.50
N GLU A 2 15.56 3.10 -20.65
CA GLU A 2 15.34 3.64 -22.00
C GLU A 2 14.00 4.36 -22.19
N SER A 3 12.89 3.80 -21.69
CA SER A 3 11.57 4.46 -21.77
C SER A 3 11.52 5.83 -21.09
N GLY A 4 12.34 6.05 -20.05
CA GLY A 4 12.47 7.34 -19.38
C GLY A 4 13.27 8.36 -20.18
N ILE A 5 14.34 7.90 -20.85
CA ILE A 5 15.17 8.73 -21.71
C ILE A 5 14.35 9.24 -22.91
N ASN A 6 13.48 8.40 -23.47
CA ASN A 6 12.61 8.76 -24.59
C ASN A 6 11.48 9.74 -24.20
N SER A 7 11.23 9.94 -22.90
CA SER A 7 10.20 10.86 -22.40
C SER A 7 10.75 12.21 -21.96
N LEU A 8 12.03 12.50 -22.19
CA LEU A 8 12.63 13.76 -21.75
C LEU A 8 11.98 14.99 -22.41
N ASP A 9 11.44 14.84 -23.62
CA ASP A 9 10.73 15.90 -24.34
C ASP A 9 9.30 16.14 -23.83
N ASP A 10 8.71 15.16 -23.15
CA ASP A 10 7.38 15.28 -22.53
C ASP A 10 7.42 14.80 -21.07
N LEU A 11 7.60 15.76 -20.17
CA LEU A 11 7.63 15.50 -18.73
C LEU A 11 6.36 14.78 -18.22
N LYS A 12 5.21 14.95 -18.89
CA LYS A 12 3.97 14.25 -18.52
C LYS A 12 4.04 12.76 -18.86
N ALA A 13 4.76 12.38 -19.91
CA ALA A 13 5.00 10.96 -20.24
C ALA A 13 5.83 10.26 -19.15
N PHE A 14 6.57 11.01 -18.32
CA PHE A 14 7.31 10.44 -17.18
C PHE A 14 6.45 10.21 -15.93
N HIS A 15 5.25 10.81 -15.87
CA HIS A 15 4.37 10.72 -14.71
C HIS A 15 4.01 9.28 -14.29
N PRO A 16 3.64 8.34 -15.19
CA PRO A 16 3.30 6.98 -14.79
C PRO A 16 4.47 6.24 -14.14
N ILE A 17 5.70 6.51 -14.58
CA ILE A 17 6.92 5.92 -14.01
C ILE A 17 7.11 6.43 -12.58
N LEU A 18 6.99 7.75 -12.37
CA LEU A 18 7.12 8.36 -11.05
C LEU A 18 6.00 7.94 -10.10
N ASP A 19 4.76 7.82 -10.59
CA ASP A 19 3.64 7.32 -9.79
C ASP A 19 3.87 5.88 -9.35
N ASN A 20 4.36 5.02 -10.26
CA ASN A 20 4.67 3.63 -9.96
C ASN A 20 5.81 3.51 -8.93
N LEU A 21 6.84 4.36 -9.04
CA LEU A 21 7.89 4.44 -8.03
C LEU A 21 7.30 4.87 -6.68
N GLY A 22 6.44 5.89 -6.66
CA GLY A 22 5.71 6.33 -5.47
C GLY A 22 4.93 5.21 -4.80
N ARG A 23 4.14 4.46 -5.59
CA ARG A 23 3.37 3.31 -5.08
C ARG A 23 4.26 2.23 -4.48
N ARG A 24 5.45 1.98 -5.07
CA ARG A 24 6.43 1.04 -4.50
C ARG A 24 6.96 1.54 -3.15
N HIS A 25 7.26 2.83 -3.02
CA HIS A 25 7.65 3.40 -1.73
C HIS A 25 6.52 3.39 -0.69
N GLY A 26 5.26 3.49 -1.11
CA GLY A 26 4.10 3.29 -0.22
C GLY A 26 4.07 1.89 0.40
N LYS A 27 4.41 0.86 -0.39
CA LYS A 27 4.57 -0.51 0.12
C LYS A 27 5.75 -0.65 1.09
N LEU A 28 6.85 0.06 0.83
CA LEU A 28 8.03 0.08 1.69
C LEU A 28 7.79 0.72 3.06
N GLU A 29 6.79 1.58 3.20
CA GLU A 29 6.40 2.13 4.51
C GLU A 29 6.05 1.01 5.49
N SER A 30 5.28 0.02 5.04
CA SER A 30 4.87 -1.12 5.87
C SER A 30 5.90 -2.23 5.95
N SER A 31 6.66 -2.50 4.88
CA SER A 31 7.62 -3.61 4.89
C SER A 31 8.97 -3.26 5.54
N SER A 32 9.40 -1.99 5.45
CA SER A 32 10.73 -1.57 5.90
C SER A 32 10.75 -0.22 6.61
N GLY A 33 9.59 0.32 7.00
CA GLY A 33 9.51 1.57 7.74
C GLY A 33 9.91 2.82 6.95
N PHE A 34 9.77 2.80 5.61
CA PHE A 34 10.03 3.97 4.78
C PHE A 34 9.22 5.19 5.26
N ARG A 35 9.83 6.38 5.28
CA ARG A 35 9.20 7.63 5.73
C ARG A 35 9.27 8.70 4.64
N LEU A 36 8.23 9.52 4.54
CA LEU A 36 8.14 10.63 3.57
C LEU A 36 9.32 11.61 3.63
N TYR A 37 9.84 11.92 4.83
CA TYR A 37 10.96 12.85 4.99
C TYR A 37 12.27 12.32 4.39
N TYR A 38 12.38 11.02 4.06
CA TYR A 38 13.56 10.51 3.35
C TYR A 38 13.75 11.16 1.97
N TRP A 39 12.68 11.68 1.36
CA TRP A 39 12.81 12.43 0.11
C TRP A 39 13.53 13.77 0.28
N SER A 40 13.35 14.47 1.39
CA SER A 40 14.11 15.70 1.65
C SER A 40 15.57 15.40 1.96
N VAL A 41 15.85 14.31 2.67
CA VAL A 41 17.23 13.83 2.88
C VAL A 41 17.88 13.48 1.53
N PHE A 42 17.18 12.73 0.67
CA PHE A 42 17.65 12.41 -0.68
C PHE A 42 17.96 13.67 -1.49
N LEU A 43 17.09 14.68 -1.47
CA LEU A 43 17.31 15.96 -2.14
C LEU A 43 18.61 16.62 -1.66
N GLU A 44 18.79 16.80 -0.35
CA GLU A 44 19.98 17.45 0.20
C GLU A 44 21.26 16.65 -0.08
N CYS A 45 21.21 15.32 0.05
CA CYS A 45 22.31 14.45 -0.34
C CYS A 45 22.66 14.60 -1.82
N SER A 46 21.66 14.62 -2.71
CA SER A 46 21.89 14.75 -4.16
C SER A 46 22.50 16.11 -4.52
N ILE A 47 22.07 17.19 -3.88
CA ILE A 47 22.62 18.54 -4.05
C ILE A 47 24.09 18.57 -3.65
N HIS A 48 24.43 17.98 -2.50
CA HIS A 48 25.81 17.87 -2.06
C HIS A 48 26.67 17.13 -3.09
N HIS A 49 26.20 15.99 -3.60
CA HIS A 49 26.93 15.20 -4.58
C HIS A 49 27.11 15.92 -5.92
N VAL A 50 26.07 16.60 -6.43
CA VAL A 50 26.15 17.38 -7.67
C VAL A 50 27.17 18.52 -7.51
N ARG A 51 27.10 19.27 -6.40
CA ARG A 51 28.05 20.35 -6.12
C ARG A 51 29.49 19.83 -6.07
N LEU A 52 29.72 18.75 -5.34
CA LEU A 52 31.03 18.13 -5.21
C LEU A 52 31.55 17.64 -6.57
N ALA A 53 30.70 16.97 -7.37
CA ALA A 53 31.07 16.44 -8.67
C ALA A 53 31.50 17.54 -9.65
N LEU A 54 30.76 18.66 -9.70
CA LEU A 54 31.07 19.79 -10.58
C LEU A 54 32.38 20.49 -10.16
N LEU A 55 32.55 20.76 -8.87
CA LEU A 55 33.77 21.39 -8.34
C LEU A 55 35.01 20.49 -8.44
N SER A 56 34.83 19.17 -8.44
CA SER A 56 35.92 18.20 -8.56
C SER A 56 36.25 17.83 -10.01
N SER A 57 35.53 18.39 -10.98
CA SER A 57 35.76 18.09 -12.40
C SER A 57 37.17 18.53 -12.81
N LYS A 58 37.92 17.59 -13.42
CA LYS A 58 39.25 17.86 -13.99
C LYS A 58 39.18 18.35 -15.43
N VAL A 59 38.05 18.14 -16.09
CA VAL A 59 37.83 18.46 -17.51
C VAL A 59 37.31 19.88 -17.63
N ASP A 60 36.24 20.19 -16.90
CA ASP A 60 35.57 21.48 -16.95
C ASP A 60 35.87 22.26 -15.67
N ARG A 61 36.33 23.50 -15.81
CA ARG A 61 36.57 24.38 -14.66
C ARG A 61 35.31 25.17 -14.32
N TRP A 62 34.52 24.61 -13.42
CA TRP A 62 33.33 25.26 -12.88
C TRP A 62 33.72 26.30 -11.82
N ASN A 63 33.27 27.55 -11.98
CA ASN A 63 33.34 28.53 -10.90
C ASN A 63 32.16 28.36 -9.94
N ASN A 64 32.25 28.94 -8.73
CA ASN A 64 31.20 28.79 -7.71
C ASN A 64 29.82 29.29 -8.18
N THR A 65 29.77 30.37 -8.96
CA THR A 65 28.52 30.95 -9.48
C THR A 65 27.80 30.00 -10.42
N ASP A 66 28.52 29.37 -11.36
CA ASP A 66 27.94 28.41 -12.29
C ASP A 66 27.46 27.14 -11.56
N VAL A 67 28.23 26.68 -10.58
CA VAL A 67 27.82 25.55 -9.73
C VAL A 67 26.54 25.88 -8.95
N ASP A 68 26.44 27.08 -8.38
CA ASP A 68 25.24 27.52 -7.66
C ASP A 68 24.01 27.56 -8.59
N ASN A 69 24.17 28.08 -9.81
CA ASN A 69 23.10 28.07 -10.81
C ASN A 69 22.63 26.64 -11.13
N VAL A 70 23.56 25.70 -11.33
CA VAL A 70 23.21 24.29 -11.57
C VAL A 70 22.54 23.65 -10.35
N VAL A 71 23.03 23.93 -9.14
CA VAL A 71 22.42 23.43 -7.90
C VAL A 71 20.98 23.92 -7.75
N ILE A 72 20.69 25.18 -8.11
CA ILE A 72 19.33 25.71 -8.09
C ILE A 72 18.43 24.96 -9.08
N LEU A 73 18.89 24.78 -10.33
CA LEU A 73 18.14 24.03 -11.34
C LEU A 73 17.92 22.56 -10.93
N TRP A 74 18.95 21.93 -10.37
CA TRP A 74 18.88 20.57 -9.84
C TRP A 74 17.87 20.46 -8.70
N ARG A 75 17.86 21.43 -7.77
CA ARG A 75 16.88 21.48 -6.69
C ARG A 75 15.47 21.50 -7.25
N TYR A 76 15.17 22.38 -8.21
CA TYR A 76 13.84 22.44 -8.83
C TYR A 76 13.46 21.14 -9.53
N LEU A 77 14.38 20.55 -10.29
CA LEU A 77 14.16 19.29 -10.99
C LEU A 77 13.83 18.15 -10.02
N ILE A 78 14.68 17.93 -9.01
CA ILE A 78 14.50 16.84 -8.05
C ILE A 78 13.28 17.09 -7.16
N SER A 79 13.01 18.33 -6.73
CA SER A 79 11.78 18.65 -6.00
C SER A 79 10.54 18.31 -6.82
N GLY A 80 10.50 18.65 -8.12
CA GLY A 80 9.40 18.30 -9.01
C GLY A 80 9.21 16.78 -9.15
N ILE A 81 10.30 16.03 -9.29
CA ILE A 81 10.30 14.56 -9.34
C ILE A 81 9.77 13.96 -8.03
N CYS A 82 10.32 14.40 -6.88
CA CYS A 82 9.91 13.92 -5.56
C CYS A 82 8.44 14.21 -5.27
N GLU A 83 7.91 15.37 -5.66
CA GLU A 83 6.49 15.68 -5.52
C GLU A 83 5.60 14.76 -6.36
N ARG A 84 6.02 14.35 -7.57
CA ARG A 84 5.29 13.34 -8.34
C ARG A 84 5.34 11.96 -7.69
N ILE A 85 6.51 11.54 -7.21
CA ILE A 85 6.67 10.27 -6.48
C ILE A 85 5.79 10.27 -5.21
N LYS A 86 5.75 11.40 -4.49
CA LYS A 86 4.91 11.58 -3.29
C LYS A 86 3.42 11.40 -3.58
N ARG A 87 2.93 11.84 -4.75
CA ARG A 87 1.53 11.57 -5.14
C ARG A 87 1.25 10.08 -5.28
N GLY A 88 2.13 9.33 -5.95
CA GLY A 88 2.01 7.88 -6.06
C GLY A 88 2.08 7.18 -4.69
N TYR A 89 2.94 7.66 -3.80
CA TYR A 89 3.04 7.18 -2.41
C TYR A 89 1.73 7.38 -1.65
N LEU A 90 1.19 8.60 -1.64
CA LEU A 90 -0.04 8.93 -0.94
C LEU A 90 -1.25 8.18 -1.49
N THR A 91 -1.31 7.98 -2.81
CA THR A 91 -2.35 7.17 -3.46
C THR A 91 -2.32 5.74 -2.91
N ASN A 92 -1.13 5.12 -2.83
CA ASN A 92 -1.03 3.77 -2.30
C ASN A 92 -1.41 3.67 -0.81
N ILE A 93 -1.13 4.68 0.00
CA ILE A 93 -1.59 4.72 1.39
C ILE A 93 -3.12 4.81 1.44
N ALA A 94 -3.71 5.73 0.68
CA ALA A 94 -5.15 5.92 0.65
C ALA A 94 -5.89 4.65 0.21
N ASP A 95 -5.41 3.97 -0.84
CA ASP A 95 -5.96 2.70 -1.31
C ASP A 95 -5.98 1.64 -0.21
N ARG A 96 -4.90 1.55 0.59
CA ARG A 96 -4.81 0.59 1.70
C ARG A 96 -5.75 0.94 2.85
N SER A 97 -5.78 2.20 3.26
CA SER A 97 -6.69 2.66 4.32
C SER A 97 -8.16 2.42 3.93
N MET A 98 -8.51 2.59 2.65
CA MET A 98 -9.86 2.30 2.17
C MET A 98 -10.19 0.80 2.22
N LEU A 99 -9.25 -0.07 1.86
CA LEU A 99 -9.42 -1.52 1.95
C LEU A 99 -9.62 -1.99 3.40
N ASP A 100 -8.89 -1.40 4.35
CA ASP A 100 -9.03 -1.71 5.77
C ASP A 100 -10.43 -1.35 6.30
N VAL A 101 -10.95 -0.16 5.91
CA VAL A 101 -12.31 0.27 6.26
C VAL A 101 -13.38 -0.66 5.66
N GLN A 102 -13.19 -1.09 4.41
CA GLN A 102 -14.11 -2.02 3.76
C GLN A 102 -14.08 -3.42 4.41
N ALA A 103 -12.91 -3.90 4.82
CA ALA A 103 -12.77 -5.16 5.54
C ALA A 103 -13.44 -5.11 6.91
N GLU A 104 -13.30 -4.00 7.64
CA GLU A 104 -13.98 -3.79 8.93
C GLU A 104 -15.51 -3.75 8.75
N ALA A 105 -16.01 -3.05 7.73
CA ALA A 105 -17.44 -3.00 7.42
C ALA A 105 -17.99 -4.39 7.07
N ALA A 106 -17.28 -5.18 6.24
CA ALA A 106 -17.69 -6.54 5.89
C ALA A 106 -17.68 -7.49 7.11
N SER A 107 -16.73 -7.32 8.02
CA SER A 107 -16.66 -8.10 9.27
C SER A 107 -17.85 -7.80 10.19
N LYS A 108 -18.23 -6.52 10.34
CA LYS A 108 -19.41 -6.09 11.11
C LYS A 108 -20.71 -6.65 10.52
N VAL A 109 -20.84 -6.67 9.19
CA VAL A 109 -22.00 -7.28 8.52
C VAL A 109 -22.08 -8.77 8.84
N ARG A 110 -20.98 -9.53 8.74
CA ARG A 110 -20.98 -10.97 9.07
C ARG A 110 -21.37 -11.27 10.52
N LEU A 111 -20.94 -10.45 11.47
CA LEU A 111 -21.29 -10.62 12.88
C LEU A 111 -22.77 -10.33 13.17
N SER A 112 -23.43 -9.48 12.37
CA SER A 112 -24.86 -9.17 12.52
C SER A 112 -25.80 -10.24 11.95
N VAL A 113 -25.30 -11.15 11.10
CA VAL A 113 -26.11 -12.25 10.55
C VAL A 113 -26.29 -13.30 11.65
N ILE A 114 -27.40 -13.20 12.39
CA ILE A 114 -27.84 -14.25 13.30
C ILE A 114 -28.09 -15.51 12.46
N PRO A 115 -27.38 -16.63 12.70
CA PRO A 115 -27.64 -17.86 11.98
C PRO A 115 -29.10 -18.29 12.20
N PRO A 116 -29.76 -18.87 11.18
CA PRO A 116 -31.09 -19.45 11.37
C PRO A 116 -31.03 -20.43 12.54
N ILE A 117 -31.92 -20.24 13.53
CA ILE A 117 -32.10 -21.21 14.60
C ILE A 117 -32.35 -22.56 13.95
N LEU A 118 -31.47 -23.53 14.19
CA LEU A 118 -31.70 -24.92 13.81
C LEU A 118 -33.04 -25.33 14.45
N GLN A 119 -34.09 -25.44 13.64
CA GLN A 119 -35.33 -26.03 14.11
C GLN A 119 -35.00 -27.48 14.52
N PRO A 120 -35.42 -27.92 15.72
CA PRO A 120 -35.27 -29.30 16.13
C PRO A 120 -35.93 -30.18 15.07
N SER A 121 -35.12 -31.00 14.39
CA SER A 121 -35.64 -32.05 13.52
C SER A 121 -36.51 -32.96 14.39
N ALA A 122 -37.82 -32.83 14.26
CA ALA A 122 -38.78 -33.74 14.86
C ALA A 122 -38.56 -35.11 14.21
N LYS A 123 -37.64 -35.90 14.76
CA LYS A 123 -37.58 -37.33 14.51
C LYS A 123 -38.88 -37.91 15.02
N ASN A 124 -39.84 -38.11 14.13
CA ASN A 124 -41.03 -38.90 14.39
C ASN A 124 -40.58 -40.24 15.01
N PRO A 125 -40.91 -40.53 16.28
CA PRO A 125 -40.58 -41.80 16.88
C PRO A 125 -41.41 -42.86 16.16
N GLY A 126 -40.76 -43.63 15.29
CA GLY A 126 -41.37 -44.77 14.63
C GLY A 126 -41.95 -45.75 15.67
N PRO A 127 -42.96 -46.55 15.30
CA PRO A 127 -43.77 -47.36 16.21
C PRO A 127 -42.99 -48.41 17.02
N GLN A 128 -41.71 -48.65 16.72
CA GLN A 128 -40.88 -49.60 17.45
C GLN A 128 -40.62 -49.20 18.92
N TYR A 129 -40.70 -47.91 19.29
CA TYR A 129 -40.52 -47.52 20.70
C TYR A 129 -41.72 -47.87 21.59
N ILE A 130 -42.93 -47.92 21.03
CA ILE A 130 -44.14 -48.22 21.82
C ILE A 130 -44.09 -49.67 22.33
N ILE A 131 -43.56 -50.61 21.54
CA ILE A 131 -43.48 -52.02 21.92
C ILE A 131 -42.52 -52.23 23.10
N LYS A 132 -41.40 -51.49 23.17
CA LYS A 132 -40.48 -51.60 24.32
C LYS A 132 -41.10 -51.09 25.62
N VAL A 133 -41.90 -50.03 25.56
CA VAL A 133 -42.55 -49.47 26.78
C VAL A 133 -43.62 -50.41 27.33
N ILE A 134 -44.35 -51.12 26.45
CA ILE A 134 -45.39 -52.06 26.88
C ILE A 134 -44.79 -53.31 27.54
N LEU A 135 -43.67 -53.84 27.04
CA LEU A 135 -43.04 -55.02 27.64
C LEU A 135 -42.47 -54.75 29.05
N ILE A 136 -41.87 -53.58 29.28
CA ILE A 136 -41.29 -53.25 30.61
C ILE A 136 -42.39 -53.13 31.68
N ARG A 137 -43.63 -52.79 31.31
CA ARG A 137 -44.75 -52.67 32.27
C ARG A 137 -45.35 -54.00 32.71
N ARG A 138 -45.02 -55.12 32.05
CA ARG A 138 -45.53 -56.44 32.45
C ARG A 138 -44.65 -57.14 33.50
N ASP A 139 -43.39 -56.73 33.63
CA ASP A 139 -42.46 -57.29 34.63
C ASP A 139 -42.51 -56.56 35.98
N LEU A 140 -43.46 -55.64 36.16
CA LEU A 140 -43.64 -54.82 37.38
C LEU A 140 -44.98 -55.07 38.10
N LEU A 141 -45.69 -56.16 37.75
CA LEU A 141 -46.87 -56.66 38.47
C LEU A 141 -46.62 -58.12 38.87
#